data_AF-E0VMV9-F1
#
_entry.id   AF-E0VMV9-F1
#
_cell.length_a   1.000
_cell.length_b   1.000
_cell.length_c   1.000
_cell.angle_alpha   90.00
_cell.angle_beta   90.00
_cell.angle_gamma   90.00
#
_symmetry.space_group_name_H-M   'P 1'
#
loop_
_entity.id
_entity.type
_entity.pdbx_description
1 polymer ?
#
loop_
_entity_poly.entity_id
_entity_poly.type
_entity_poly.pdbx_seq_one_letter_code
_entity_poly.pdbx_strand_id
1 'polypeptide(L)'
;MVPTTAFTLHSWNSADNGSTIENEEWLAFLQRNMEELLSGQLDCLKNTNLVSVVIAPLRNYNASPKVLEYVANMLALPFVVHGPTEKETKNIEEVYLEAKVLPNLIYAFRVIARCKDCSPESTPNMSTDKEIRFSSVSELSADDLQALEAICLLICYLVHSNEDFLLQFCDAVAILNAIPLVQQFLMLGRRKLRVVTDFLAILNLVLMQSPENADLVEQIVLGLSASGESILEVSNLLVHPSPVVKFRTCELIKQLASSKQNVLLSNVSSKLEQNLNSLLHDSSASVHMDVLQHLKKLAITKEE
;
A
#
# COMPACT_ATOMS: atom_id res chain seq x y z
N MET A 1 -0.42 13.80 -31.61
CA MET A 1 -0.15 12.47 -31.04
C MET A 1 1.04 12.61 -30.12
N VAL A 2 0.78 12.73 -28.83
CA VAL A 2 1.85 12.72 -27.81
C VAL A 2 2.30 11.26 -27.68
N PRO A 3 3.61 10.97 -27.73
CA PRO A 3 4.06 9.60 -27.57
C PRO A 3 3.80 9.17 -26.12
N THR A 4 2.88 8.24 -25.94
CA THR A 4 2.72 7.48 -24.70
C THR A 4 4.02 6.70 -24.50
N THR A 5 4.97 7.25 -23.74
CA THR A 5 6.12 6.48 -23.26
C THR A 5 5.58 5.32 -22.44
N ALA A 6 5.69 4.11 -22.98
CA ALA A 6 5.39 2.90 -22.24
C ALA A 6 6.25 2.91 -20.96
N PHE A 7 5.57 3.01 -19.82
CA PHE A 7 6.14 2.84 -18.49
C PHE A 7 6.67 1.40 -18.39
N THR A 8 7.95 1.21 -18.67
CA THR A 8 8.61 -0.11 -18.62
C THR A 8 9.41 -0.24 -17.33
N LEU A 9 9.63 -1.47 -16.86
CA LEU A 9 10.45 -1.82 -15.70
C LEU A 9 11.82 -1.09 -15.69
N HIS A 10 12.37 -0.79 -16.87
CA HIS A 10 13.62 -0.06 -17.04
C HIS A 10 13.59 1.40 -16.56
N SER A 11 12.44 2.08 -16.56
CA SER A 11 12.33 3.43 -15.99
C SER A 11 12.33 3.44 -14.45
N TRP A 12 12.08 2.29 -13.83
CA TRP A 12 12.06 2.11 -12.38
C TRP A 12 13.42 1.71 -11.83
N ASN A 13 14.21 0.96 -12.61
CA ASN A 13 15.54 0.51 -12.22
C ASN A 13 16.63 1.59 -12.43
N SER A 14 16.38 2.61 -13.26
CA SER A 14 17.34 3.71 -13.48
C SER A 14 17.38 4.76 -12.36
N ALA A 15 16.43 4.71 -11.40
CA ALA A 15 16.42 5.55 -10.21
C ALA A 15 17.47 5.12 -9.15
N ASP A 16 18.16 3.99 -9.38
CA ASP A 16 19.21 3.44 -8.51
C ASP A 16 20.58 4.14 -8.69
N ASN A 17 20.62 5.20 -9.50
CA ASN A 17 21.79 6.06 -9.61
C ASN A 17 21.97 6.79 -8.28
N GLY A 18 22.95 6.32 -7.49
CA GLY A 18 23.38 6.77 -6.16
C GLY A 18 23.64 8.27 -5.98
N SER A 19 22.65 9.10 -6.31
CA SER A 19 22.61 10.51 -6.04
C SER A 19 22.51 10.69 -4.53
N THR A 20 23.54 11.32 -3.99
CA THR A 20 23.56 11.81 -2.63
C THR A 20 22.43 12.82 -2.49
N ILE A 21 21.49 12.56 -1.58
CA ILE A 21 20.39 13.46 -1.27
C ILE A 21 20.73 14.25 -0.01
N GLU A 22 20.67 15.58 -0.11
CA GLU A 22 20.83 16.46 1.05
C GLU A 22 19.50 16.55 1.80
N ASN A 23 19.31 15.63 2.75
CA ASN A 23 18.03 15.47 3.45
C ASN A 23 17.52 16.77 4.09
N GLU A 24 18.41 17.57 4.70
CA GLU A 24 18.03 18.85 5.33
C GLU A 24 17.55 19.88 4.31
N GLU A 25 18.21 19.98 3.14
CA GLU A 25 17.77 20.88 2.07
C GLU A 25 16.41 20.46 1.52
N TRP A 26 16.19 19.15 1.37
CA TRP A 26 14.90 18.60 0.95
C TRP A 26 13.80 18.88 1.98
N LEU A 27 14.09 18.73 3.27
CA LEU A 27 13.13 19.06 4.32
C LEU A 27 12.79 20.56 4.32
N ALA A 28 13.78 21.44 4.18
CA ALA A 28 13.56 22.88 4.09
C ALA A 28 12.74 23.25 2.84
N PHE A 29 13.03 22.63 1.70
CA PHE A 29 12.27 22.80 0.46
C PHE A 29 10.80 22.36 0.63
N LEU A 30 10.56 21.17 1.18
CA LEU A 30 9.20 20.64 1.38
C LEU A 30 8.43 21.48 2.40
N GLN A 31 9.06 21.87 3.51
CA GLN A 31 8.46 22.73 4.54
C GLN A 31 7.96 24.05 3.95
N ARG A 32 8.80 24.72 3.17
CA ARG A 32 8.43 25.99 2.53
C ARG A 32 7.23 25.83 1.61
N ASN A 33 7.19 24.77 0.79
CA ASN A 33 6.06 24.52 -0.09
C ASN A 33 4.78 24.16 0.70
N MET A 34 4.91 23.43 1.81
CA MET A 34 3.78 23.12 2.70
C MET A 34 3.21 24.37 3.35
N GLU A 35 4.04 25.34 3.75
CA GLU A 35 3.58 26.64 4.28
C GLU A 35 2.77 27.42 3.23
N GLU A 36 3.24 27.44 1.98
CA GLU A 36 2.51 28.06 0.87
C GLU A 36 1.16 27.36 0.63
N LEU A 37 1.12 26.03 0.67
CA LEU A 37 -0.11 25.25 0.55
C LEU A 37 -1.10 25.52 1.70
N LEU A 38 -0.61 25.63 2.93
CA LEU A 38 -1.42 25.98 4.11
C LEU A 38 -1.98 27.40 4.01
N SER A 39 -1.33 28.29 3.26
CA SER A 39 -1.86 29.62 2.94
C SER A 39 -2.91 29.64 1.81
N GLY A 40 -3.23 28.47 1.23
CA GLY A 40 -4.20 28.30 0.15
C GLY A 40 -3.62 28.38 -1.26
N GLN A 41 -2.29 28.42 -1.41
CA GLN A 41 -1.64 28.50 -2.72
C GLN A 41 -1.44 27.10 -3.32
N LEU A 42 -2.36 26.66 -4.16
CA LEU A 42 -2.38 25.29 -4.71
C LEU A 42 -1.70 25.15 -6.08
N ASP A 43 -1.22 26.24 -6.68
CA ASP A 43 -0.71 26.23 -8.07
C ASP A 43 0.53 25.36 -8.24
N CYS A 44 1.33 25.18 -7.17
CA CYS A 44 2.47 24.28 -7.16
C CYS A 44 2.07 22.82 -7.44
N LEU A 45 0.90 22.38 -6.95
CA LEU A 45 0.39 21.02 -7.14
C LEU A 45 -0.39 20.84 -8.45
N LYS A 46 -0.68 21.93 -9.16
CA LYS A 46 -1.25 21.92 -10.52
C LYS A 46 -0.17 21.86 -11.60
N ASN A 47 1.11 21.75 -11.23
CA ASN A 47 2.25 21.71 -12.14
C ASN A 47 2.93 20.33 -12.09
N THR A 48 2.75 19.53 -13.14
CA THR A 48 3.31 18.18 -13.28
C THR A 48 4.84 18.13 -13.12
N ASN A 49 5.57 19.16 -13.57
CA ASN A 49 7.02 19.20 -13.42
C ASN A 49 7.43 19.34 -11.95
N LEU A 50 6.75 20.22 -11.20
CA LEU A 50 7.05 20.41 -9.79
C LEU A 50 6.65 19.18 -8.97
N VAL A 51 5.48 18.60 -9.24
CA VAL A 51 5.05 17.35 -8.60
C VAL A 51 6.06 16.23 -8.89
N SER A 52 6.59 16.15 -10.11
CA SER A 52 7.64 15.17 -10.46
C SER A 52 8.94 15.36 -9.67
N VAL A 53 9.31 16.61 -9.36
CA VAL A 53 10.45 16.91 -8.47
C VAL A 53 10.12 16.48 -7.04
N VAL A 54 8.94 16.84 -6.53
CA VAL A 54 8.49 16.53 -5.16
C VAL A 54 8.47 15.03 -4.88
N ILE A 55 8.07 14.20 -5.85
CA ILE A 55 8.04 12.74 -5.67
C ILE A 55 9.38 12.03 -5.92
N ALA A 56 10.40 12.73 -6.43
CA ALA A 56 11.68 12.11 -6.74
C ALA A 56 12.34 11.40 -5.54
N PRO A 57 12.28 11.92 -4.29
CA PRO A 57 12.82 11.23 -3.12
C PRO A 57 12.15 9.88 -2.82
N LEU A 58 10.90 9.64 -3.26
CA LEU A 58 10.19 8.38 -3.03
C LEU A 58 10.87 7.16 -3.68
N ARG A 59 11.78 7.41 -4.63
CA ARG A 59 12.58 6.36 -5.29
C ARG A 59 14.05 6.38 -4.90
N ASN A 60 14.48 7.30 -4.05
CA ASN A 60 15.88 7.43 -3.67
C ASN A 60 16.14 6.68 -2.37
N TYR A 61 16.93 5.60 -2.41
CA TYR A 61 17.29 4.86 -1.20
C TYR A 61 17.99 5.75 -0.16
N ASN A 62 18.71 6.79 -0.53
CA ASN A 62 19.37 7.70 0.42
C ASN A 62 18.40 8.68 1.11
N ALA A 63 17.14 8.74 0.69
CA ALA A 63 16.14 9.59 1.33
C ALA A 63 15.85 9.06 2.75
N SER A 64 15.84 9.99 3.70
CA SER A 64 15.44 9.69 5.07
C SER A 64 13.93 9.44 5.13
N PRO A 65 13.45 8.63 6.09
CA PRO A 65 12.02 8.43 6.29
C PRO A 65 11.28 9.76 6.51
N LYS A 66 11.93 10.74 7.14
CA LYS A 66 11.36 12.06 7.36
C LYS A 66 11.08 12.82 6.06
N VAL A 67 11.99 12.73 5.08
CA VAL A 67 11.75 13.30 3.74
C VAL A 67 10.55 12.62 3.08
N LEU A 68 10.46 11.29 3.14
CA LEU A 68 9.33 10.54 2.56
C LEU A 68 7.99 10.92 3.22
N GLU A 69 7.98 11.07 4.54
CA GLU A 69 6.82 11.56 5.30
C GLU A 69 6.39 12.96 4.82
N TYR A 70 7.33 13.89 4.65
CA TYR A 70 7.04 15.26 4.21
C TYR A 70 6.53 15.32 2.77
N VAL A 71 7.06 14.48 1.88
CA VAL A 71 6.52 14.34 0.52
C VAL A 71 5.06 13.88 0.58
N ALA A 72 4.76 12.81 1.32
CA ALA A 72 3.39 12.32 1.44
C ALA A 72 2.45 13.36 2.07
N ASN A 73 2.89 14.03 3.14
CA ASN A 73 2.09 15.07 3.80
C ASN A 73 1.82 16.26 2.87
N MET A 74 2.84 16.76 2.17
CA MET A 74 2.68 17.85 1.21
C MET A 74 1.65 17.52 0.13
N LEU A 75 1.68 16.29 -0.39
CA LEU A 75 0.74 15.82 -1.40
C LEU A 75 -0.68 15.58 -0.83
N ALA A 76 -0.80 15.31 0.46
CA ALA A 76 -2.09 15.13 1.13
C ALA A 76 -2.76 16.46 1.51
N LEU A 77 -1.98 17.53 1.75
CA LEU A 77 -2.46 18.84 2.18
C LEU A 77 -3.68 19.40 1.41
N PRO A 78 -3.74 19.40 0.07
CA PRO A 78 -4.90 19.97 -0.63
C PRO A 78 -6.22 19.31 -0.23
N PHE A 79 -6.21 18.05 0.22
CA PHE A 79 -7.44 17.30 0.54
C PHE A 79 -7.88 17.42 1.99
N VAL A 80 -7.05 18.01 2.86
CA VAL A 80 -7.33 18.15 4.30
C VAL A 80 -7.49 19.62 4.74
N VAL A 81 -6.87 20.55 4.02
CA VAL A 81 -7.00 21.98 4.29
C VAL A 81 -8.25 22.51 3.60
N HIS A 82 -9.02 23.37 4.27
CA HIS A 82 -10.14 24.09 3.66
C HIS A 82 -9.63 25.03 2.57
N GLY A 83 -9.54 24.55 1.33
CA GLY A 83 -8.82 25.27 0.27
C GLY A 83 -9.36 25.05 -1.14
N PRO A 84 -9.39 23.83 -1.69
CA PRO A 84 -9.76 23.65 -3.09
C PRO A 84 -11.26 23.57 -3.33
N THR A 85 -11.68 24.19 -4.41
CA THR A 85 -12.95 23.85 -5.07
C THR A 85 -12.89 22.44 -5.68
N GLU A 86 -14.03 21.81 -5.93
CA GLU A 86 -14.09 20.49 -6.60
C GLU A 86 -13.31 20.46 -7.92
N LYS A 87 -13.32 21.57 -8.67
CA LYS A 87 -12.55 21.73 -9.91
C LYS A 87 -11.04 21.70 -9.64
N GLU A 88 -10.57 22.34 -8.58
CA GLU A 88 -9.16 22.34 -8.23
C GLU A 88 -8.69 20.99 -7.72
N THR A 89 -9.53 20.28 -6.95
CA THR A 89 -9.28 18.90 -6.55
C THR A 89 -9.06 18.02 -7.78
N LYS A 90 -9.95 18.09 -8.78
CA LYS A 90 -9.81 17.33 -10.03
C LYS A 90 -8.55 17.68 -10.80
N ASN A 91 -8.21 18.97 -10.93
CA ASN A 91 -6.97 19.38 -11.60
C ASN A 91 -5.71 18.82 -10.90
N ILE A 92 -5.70 18.78 -9.57
CA ILE A 92 -4.59 18.21 -8.79
C ILE A 92 -4.53 16.69 -9.00
N GLU A 93 -5.67 16.01 -8.97
CA GLU A 93 -5.74 14.57 -9.24
C GLU A 93 -5.25 14.20 -10.65
N GLU A 94 -5.62 14.99 -11.67
CA GLU A 94 -5.12 14.83 -13.05
C GLU A 94 -3.59 14.93 -13.10
N VAL A 95 -3.01 15.92 -12.44
CA VAL A 95 -1.55 16.08 -12.33
C VAL A 95 -0.93 14.90 -11.59
N TYR A 96 -1.57 14.38 -10.54
CA TYR A 96 -1.07 13.25 -9.78
C TYR A 96 -1.09 11.95 -10.59
N LEU A 97 -2.13 11.76 -11.42
CA LEU A 97 -2.23 10.66 -12.37
C LEU A 97 -1.15 10.76 -13.45
N GLU A 98 -0.93 11.97 -13.99
CA GLU A 98 0.08 12.23 -15.03
C GLU A 98 1.51 12.00 -14.49
N ALA A 99 1.81 12.56 -13.32
CA ALA A 99 3.12 12.42 -12.67
C ALA A 99 3.36 11.04 -12.05
N LYS A 100 2.35 10.15 -12.06
CA LYS A 100 2.39 8.81 -11.42
C LYS A 100 2.76 8.88 -9.94
N VAL A 101 2.10 9.78 -9.20
CA VAL A 101 2.31 9.93 -7.75
C VAL A 101 2.10 8.60 -7.04
N LEU A 102 1.01 7.89 -7.34
CA LEU A 102 0.67 6.66 -6.64
C LEU A 102 1.68 5.52 -6.86
N PRO A 103 2.12 5.21 -8.09
CA PRO A 103 3.21 4.26 -8.29
C PRO A 103 4.51 4.63 -7.56
N ASN A 104 4.86 5.92 -7.46
CA ASN A 104 6.03 6.37 -6.70
C ASN A 104 5.84 6.17 -5.18
N LEU A 105 4.63 6.38 -4.66
CA LEU A 105 4.28 6.07 -3.25
C LEU A 105 4.41 4.57 -2.95
N ILE A 106 4.01 3.69 -3.88
CA ILE A 106 4.22 2.24 -3.73
C ILE A 106 5.71 1.90 -3.77
N TYR A 107 6.51 2.55 -4.61
CA TYR A 107 7.96 2.34 -4.62
C TYR A 107 8.61 2.72 -3.29
N ALA A 108 8.12 3.76 -2.61
CA ALA A 108 8.63 4.19 -1.32
C ALA A 108 8.56 3.08 -0.25
N PHE A 109 7.67 2.10 -0.39
CA PHE A 109 7.66 0.91 0.47
C PHE A 109 9.00 0.16 0.44
N ARG A 110 9.65 0.05 -0.73
CA ARG A 110 10.97 -0.57 -0.87
C ARG A 110 12.06 0.27 -0.22
N VAL A 111 11.96 1.59 -0.33
CA VAL A 111 12.90 2.53 0.30
C VAL A 111 12.81 2.42 1.83
N ILE A 112 11.60 2.37 2.39
CA ILE A 112 11.35 2.22 3.83
C ILE A 112 11.82 0.86 4.34
N ALA A 113 11.45 -0.21 3.64
CA ALA A 113 11.73 -1.58 4.06
C ALA A 113 13.14 -2.06 3.69
N ARG A 114 14.05 -1.19 3.23
CA ARG A 114 15.39 -1.62 2.85
C ARG A 114 16.17 -2.15 4.04
N CYS A 115 16.89 -3.25 3.85
CA CYS A 115 17.83 -3.75 4.84
C CYS A 115 18.98 -2.77 5.03
N LYS A 116 19.18 -2.27 6.26
CA LYS A 116 20.23 -1.30 6.61
C LYS A 116 21.62 -1.96 6.81
N ASP A 117 21.67 -3.29 6.85
CA ASP A 117 22.86 -4.07 7.23
C ASP A 117 23.79 -4.46 6.07
N CYS A 118 23.55 -3.94 4.85
CA CYS A 118 24.50 -4.09 3.76
C CYS A 118 25.68 -3.12 3.95
N SER A 119 26.59 -3.45 4.88
CA SER A 119 27.91 -2.84 4.92
C SER A 119 28.63 -3.09 3.59
N PRO A 120 29.20 -2.06 2.93
CA PRO A 120 29.93 -2.22 1.67
C PRO A 120 31.26 -2.99 1.81
N GLU A 121 31.63 -3.48 3.00
CA GLU A 121 32.95 -4.09 3.25
C GLU A 121 33.01 -5.62 3.11
N SER A 122 31.91 -6.30 2.74
CA SER A 122 31.93 -7.76 2.58
C SER A 122 32.03 -8.21 1.12
N THR A 123 33.26 -8.30 0.62
CA THR A 123 33.73 -9.05 -0.57
C THR A 123 33.14 -8.69 -1.96
N PRO A 124 33.98 -8.29 -2.94
CA PRO A 124 33.55 -8.02 -4.31
C PRO A 124 33.63 -9.30 -5.14
N ASN A 125 32.60 -10.14 -5.12
CA ASN A 125 32.48 -11.24 -6.07
C ASN A 125 31.11 -11.20 -6.78
N MET A 126 31.14 -10.62 -8.00
CA MET A 126 30.40 -11.00 -9.19
C MET A 126 28.96 -11.53 -9.01
N SER A 127 27.98 -10.64 -9.13
CA SER A 127 26.86 -10.80 -10.08
C SER A 127 26.03 -9.51 -10.13
N THR A 128 25.71 -9.10 -11.34
CA THR A 128 24.79 -8.03 -11.71
C THR A 128 23.36 -8.41 -11.32
N ASP A 129 23.01 -8.13 -10.07
CA ASP A 129 21.68 -7.76 -9.57
C ASP A 129 21.82 -7.74 -8.05
N LYS A 130 21.99 -6.54 -7.47
CA LYS A 130 21.87 -6.39 -6.01
C LYS A 130 20.42 -6.68 -5.67
N GLU A 131 20.13 -7.93 -5.35
CA GLU A 131 18.81 -8.34 -4.88
C GLU A 131 18.53 -7.55 -3.59
N ILE A 132 17.66 -6.54 -3.69
CA ILE A 132 17.31 -5.69 -2.56
C ILE A 132 16.62 -6.58 -1.53
N ARG A 133 17.33 -6.85 -0.43
CA ARG A 133 16.75 -7.54 0.72
C ARG A 133 15.90 -6.56 1.52
N PHE A 134 14.69 -6.99 1.84
CA PHE A 134 13.79 -6.23 2.71
C PHE A 134 14.03 -6.62 4.17
N SER A 135 14.14 -5.61 5.03
CA SER A 135 14.17 -5.77 6.48
C SER A 135 12.86 -6.36 6.99
N SER A 136 12.95 -7.11 8.09
CA SER A 136 11.75 -7.56 8.79
C SER A 136 10.96 -6.35 9.30
N VAL A 137 9.63 -6.46 9.31
CA VAL A 137 8.71 -5.45 9.87
C VAL A 137 9.08 -5.06 11.30
N SER A 138 9.69 -5.97 12.06
CA SER A 138 10.15 -5.73 13.43
C SER A 138 11.32 -4.75 13.51
N GLU A 139 12.09 -4.59 12.44
CA GLU A 139 13.29 -3.73 12.36
C GLU A 139 12.97 -2.28 11.96
N LEU A 140 11.76 -2.01 11.47
CA LEU A 140 11.35 -0.66 11.10
C LEU A 140 11.38 0.27 12.33
N SER A 141 12.03 1.43 12.20
CA SER A 141 12.11 2.45 13.24
C SER A 141 10.78 3.21 13.41
N ALA A 142 10.68 4.06 14.43
CA ALA A 142 9.50 4.92 14.61
C ALA A 142 9.30 5.87 13.41
N ASP A 143 10.38 6.42 12.86
CA ASP A 143 10.35 7.31 11.70
C ASP A 143 9.93 6.56 10.43
N ASP A 144 10.45 5.34 10.22
CA ASP A 144 10.03 4.45 9.13
C ASP A 144 8.52 4.19 9.17
N LEU A 145 8.00 3.90 10.37
CA LEU A 145 6.57 3.66 10.59
C LEU A 145 5.72 4.93 10.44
N GLN A 146 6.25 6.10 10.76
CA GLN A 146 5.54 7.37 10.58
C GLN A 146 5.44 7.73 9.10
N ALA A 147 6.54 7.58 8.35
CA ALA A 147 6.54 7.76 6.90
C ALA A 147 5.56 6.79 6.20
N LEU A 148 5.59 5.51 6.59
CA LEU A 148 4.70 4.50 6.06
C LEU A 148 3.22 4.85 6.31
N GLU A 149 2.88 5.31 7.52
CA GLU A 149 1.52 5.73 7.86
C GLU A 149 1.05 6.90 6.98
N ALA A 150 1.87 7.93 6.81
CA ALA A 150 1.54 9.08 5.95
C ALA A 150 1.34 8.68 4.49
N ILE A 151 2.20 7.80 3.97
CA ILE A 151 2.11 7.27 2.60
C ILE A 151 0.85 6.42 2.42
N CYS A 152 0.60 5.46 3.32
CA CYS A 152 -0.58 4.59 3.25
C CYS A 152 -1.88 5.40 3.35
N LEU A 153 -1.91 6.45 4.17
CA LEU A 153 -3.05 7.34 4.28
C LEU A 153 -3.35 8.04 2.95
N LEU A 154 -2.31 8.60 2.30
CA LEU A 154 -2.46 9.25 1.01
C LEU A 154 -2.88 8.27 -0.09
N ILE A 155 -2.25 7.09 -0.17
CA ILE A 155 -2.64 6.05 -1.12
C ILE A 155 -4.11 5.68 -0.90
N CYS A 156 -4.51 5.44 0.34
CA CYS A 156 -5.88 5.06 0.68
C CYS A 156 -6.88 6.15 0.24
N TYR A 157 -6.56 7.43 0.42
CA TYR A 157 -7.39 8.51 -0.08
C TYR A 157 -7.50 8.49 -1.61
N LEU A 158 -6.37 8.46 -2.32
CA LEU A 158 -6.33 8.55 -3.78
C LEU A 158 -7.10 7.41 -4.45
N VAL A 159 -6.92 6.16 -4.01
CA VAL A 159 -7.63 5.03 -4.64
C VAL A 159 -9.14 5.07 -4.40
N HIS A 160 -9.61 5.73 -3.33
CA HIS A 160 -11.04 5.91 -3.07
C HIS A 160 -11.62 7.14 -3.79
N SER A 161 -10.77 8.09 -4.23
CA SER A 161 -11.24 9.31 -4.90
C SER A 161 -11.42 9.10 -6.41
N ASN A 162 -10.56 8.30 -7.04
CA ASN A 162 -10.61 8.05 -8.49
C ASN A 162 -10.16 6.62 -8.83
N GLU A 163 -10.94 5.92 -9.66
CA GLU A 163 -10.69 4.55 -10.12
C GLU A 163 -9.35 4.39 -10.86
N ASP A 164 -8.89 5.42 -11.59
CA ASP A 164 -7.58 5.40 -12.26
C ASP A 164 -6.42 5.24 -11.25
N PHE A 165 -6.57 5.76 -10.03
CA PHE A 165 -5.59 5.54 -8.97
C PHE A 165 -5.64 4.10 -8.44
N LEU A 166 -6.84 3.50 -8.35
CA LEU A 166 -6.99 2.10 -7.96
C LEU A 166 -6.32 1.16 -9.00
N LEU A 167 -6.48 1.45 -10.29
CA LEU A 167 -5.79 0.71 -11.35
C LEU A 167 -4.26 0.89 -11.27
N GLN A 168 -3.79 2.12 -11.07
CA GLN A 168 -2.35 2.37 -10.86
C GLN A 168 -1.81 1.66 -9.61
N PHE A 169 -2.62 1.47 -8.57
CA PHE A 169 -2.23 0.71 -7.39
C PHE A 169 -1.99 -0.75 -7.74
N CYS A 170 -2.95 -1.39 -8.42
CA CYS A 170 -2.83 -2.78 -8.84
C CYS A 170 -1.59 -2.99 -9.73
N ASP A 171 -1.42 -2.15 -10.75
CA ASP A 171 -0.28 -2.18 -11.65
C ASP A 171 1.04 -2.00 -10.90
N ALA A 172 1.13 -0.99 -10.02
CA ALA A 172 2.35 -0.71 -9.29
C ALA A 172 2.74 -1.85 -8.34
N VAL A 173 1.78 -2.44 -7.61
CA VAL A 173 2.07 -3.56 -6.70
C VAL A 173 2.57 -4.77 -7.49
N ALA A 174 1.98 -5.07 -8.64
CA ALA A 174 2.40 -6.16 -9.51
C ALA A 174 3.79 -5.91 -10.13
N ILE A 175 3.98 -4.76 -10.79
CA ILE A 175 5.21 -4.40 -11.53
C ILE A 175 6.40 -4.26 -10.58
N LEU A 176 6.20 -3.70 -9.39
CA LEU A 176 7.27 -3.49 -8.40
C LEU A 176 7.50 -4.72 -7.51
N ASN A 177 6.75 -5.81 -7.72
CA ASN A 177 6.76 -6.99 -6.87
C ASN A 177 6.59 -6.63 -5.38
N ALA A 178 5.64 -5.74 -5.08
CA ALA A 178 5.43 -5.21 -3.74
C ALA A 178 4.51 -6.09 -2.87
N ILE A 179 4.02 -7.23 -3.38
CA ILE A 179 3.18 -8.19 -2.65
C ILE A 179 3.79 -8.59 -1.29
N PRO A 180 5.08 -8.98 -1.19
CA PRO A 180 5.67 -9.34 0.10
C PRO A 180 5.72 -8.17 1.09
N LEU A 181 5.88 -6.94 0.60
CA LEU A 181 5.87 -5.73 1.43
C LEU A 181 4.47 -5.44 1.97
N VAL A 182 3.44 -5.58 1.13
CA VAL A 182 2.05 -5.41 1.57
C VAL A 182 1.69 -6.47 2.63
N GLN A 183 2.07 -7.73 2.41
CA GLN A 183 1.90 -8.81 3.40
C GLN A 183 2.59 -8.49 4.72
N GLN A 184 3.83 -8.03 4.66
CA GLN A 184 4.60 -7.57 5.81
C GLN A 184 3.89 -6.44 6.56
N PHE A 185 3.44 -5.40 5.87
CA PHE A 185 2.78 -4.26 6.50
C PHE A 185 1.41 -4.60 7.09
N LEU A 186 0.69 -5.59 6.55
CA LEU A 186 -0.53 -6.11 7.15
C LEU A 186 -0.29 -6.75 8.54
N MET A 187 0.95 -7.14 8.87
CA MET A 187 1.31 -7.66 10.20
C MET A 187 1.57 -6.54 11.24
N LEU A 188 1.53 -5.26 10.86
CA LEU A 188 1.82 -4.12 11.76
C LEU A 188 0.69 -3.80 12.76
N GLY A 189 -0.35 -4.63 12.89
CA GLY A 189 -1.58 -4.28 13.63
C GLY A 189 -1.36 -3.79 15.07
N ARG A 190 -0.30 -4.27 15.74
CA ARG A 190 0.10 -3.83 17.09
C ARG A 190 0.89 -2.53 17.14
N ARG A 191 1.66 -2.20 16.08
CA ARG A 191 2.57 -1.04 16.04
C ARG A 191 1.94 0.15 15.32
N LYS A 192 1.23 -0.10 14.23
CA LYS A 192 0.60 0.90 13.35
C LYS A 192 -0.72 0.37 12.80
N LEU A 193 -1.77 0.49 13.62
CA LEU A 193 -3.12 0.03 13.27
C LEU A 193 -3.64 0.66 11.97
N ARG A 194 -3.35 1.95 11.75
CA ARG A 194 -3.82 2.71 10.59
C ARG A 194 -3.37 2.09 9.26
N VAL A 195 -2.09 1.72 9.18
CA VAL A 195 -1.50 1.06 8.00
C VAL A 195 -2.27 -0.22 7.65
N VAL A 196 -2.54 -1.07 8.65
CA VAL A 196 -3.29 -2.32 8.44
C VAL A 196 -4.71 -2.03 7.99
N THR A 197 -5.39 -1.08 8.63
CA THR A 197 -6.77 -0.74 8.26
C THR A 197 -6.85 -0.16 6.85
N ASP A 198 -5.89 0.68 6.46
CA ASP A 198 -5.86 1.33 5.15
C ASP A 198 -5.61 0.28 4.05
N PHE A 199 -4.65 -0.63 4.22
CA PHE A 199 -4.48 -1.75 3.28
C PHE A 199 -5.73 -2.63 3.18
N LEU A 200 -6.36 -2.99 4.31
CA LEU A 200 -7.60 -3.77 4.27
C LEU A 200 -8.72 -3.04 3.53
N ALA A 201 -8.82 -1.71 3.64
CA ALA A 201 -9.78 -0.93 2.87
C ALA A 201 -9.46 -0.97 1.36
N ILE A 202 -8.19 -0.75 0.99
CA ILE A 202 -7.75 -0.80 -0.41
C ILE A 202 -8.03 -2.17 -1.02
N LEU A 203 -7.69 -3.27 -0.34
CA LEU A 203 -7.91 -4.63 -0.85
C LEU A 203 -9.40 -4.97 -1.01
N ASN A 204 -10.25 -4.52 -0.08
CA ASN A 204 -11.70 -4.64 -0.24
C ASN A 204 -12.17 -3.83 -1.46
N LEU A 205 -11.65 -2.61 -1.64
CA LEU A 205 -12.00 -1.76 -2.77
C LEU A 205 -11.62 -2.41 -4.11
N VAL A 206 -10.43 -3.00 -4.21
CA VAL A 206 -10.00 -3.75 -5.40
C VAL A 206 -11.00 -4.85 -5.74
N LEU A 207 -11.42 -5.68 -4.77
CA LEU A 207 -12.38 -6.75 -5.03
C LEU A 207 -13.76 -6.24 -5.44
N MET A 208 -14.17 -5.07 -4.95
CA MET A 208 -15.49 -4.49 -5.23
C MET A 208 -15.55 -3.74 -6.57
N GLN A 209 -14.50 -3.01 -6.93
CA GLN A 209 -14.50 -2.10 -8.08
C GLN A 209 -13.66 -2.59 -9.26
N SER A 210 -12.67 -3.44 -9.02
CA SER A 210 -11.75 -3.95 -10.03
C SER A 210 -11.59 -5.47 -9.92
N PRO A 211 -12.67 -6.26 -10.08
CA PRO A 211 -12.65 -7.73 -9.89
C PRO A 211 -11.68 -8.45 -10.83
N GLU A 212 -11.31 -7.86 -11.97
CA GLU A 212 -10.24 -8.35 -12.85
C GLU A 212 -8.87 -8.40 -12.16
N ASN A 213 -8.66 -7.59 -11.11
CA ASN A 213 -7.47 -7.58 -10.28
C ASN A 213 -7.59 -8.46 -9.02
N ALA A 214 -8.61 -9.33 -8.93
CA ALA A 214 -8.80 -10.21 -7.77
C ALA A 214 -7.60 -11.15 -7.53
N ASP A 215 -6.87 -11.55 -8.59
CA ASP A 215 -5.68 -12.40 -8.48
C ASP A 215 -4.57 -11.73 -7.64
N LEU A 216 -4.47 -10.40 -7.68
CA LEU A 216 -3.51 -9.66 -6.86
C LEU A 216 -3.88 -9.78 -5.37
N VAL A 217 -5.16 -9.60 -5.05
CA VAL A 217 -5.66 -9.69 -3.67
C VAL A 217 -5.53 -11.13 -3.16
N GLU A 218 -5.83 -12.11 -4.00
CA GLU A 218 -5.63 -13.52 -3.73
C GLU A 218 -4.17 -13.83 -3.37
N GLN A 219 -3.21 -13.35 -4.17
CA GLN A 219 -1.78 -13.53 -3.89
C GLN A 219 -1.35 -12.85 -2.58
N ILE A 220 -1.88 -11.67 -2.26
CA ILE A 220 -1.57 -10.98 -1.00
C ILE A 220 -2.14 -11.74 0.20
N VAL A 221 -3.40 -12.17 0.13
CA VAL A 221 -4.16 -12.75 1.25
C VAL A 221 -3.80 -14.22 1.46
N LEU A 222 -3.72 -15.02 0.39
CA LEU A 222 -3.48 -16.47 0.47
C LEU A 222 -2.01 -16.84 0.23
N GLY A 223 -1.17 -15.90 -0.22
CA GLY A 223 0.26 -16.11 -0.48
C GLY A 223 0.55 -17.13 -1.56
N LEU A 224 -0.32 -17.21 -2.57
CA LEU A 224 -0.21 -18.11 -3.73
C LEU A 224 0.83 -17.66 -4.76
N SER A 225 1.92 -17.01 -4.31
CA SER A 225 3.00 -16.62 -5.21
C SER A 225 3.78 -17.85 -5.69
N ALA A 226 4.61 -17.68 -6.73
CA ALA A 226 5.43 -18.74 -7.30
C ALA A 226 6.39 -19.43 -6.29
N SER A 227 6.64 -18.81 -5.12
CA SER A 227 7.44 -19.40 -4.03
C SER A 227 6.61 -20.16 -2.99
N GLY A 228 5.27 -20.12 -3.06
CA GLY A 228 4.35 -20.93 -2.24
C GLY A 228 4.27 -20.59 -0.74
N GLU A 229 5.07 -19.66 -0.24
CA GLU A 229 5.09 -19.27 1.17
C GLU A 229 4.51 -17.86 1.38
N SER A 230 3.29 -17.80 1.92
CA SER A 230 2.73 -16.56 2.50
C SER A 230 3.45 -16.24 3.80
N ILE A 231 3.95 -15.01 3.96
CA ILE A 231 4.37 -14.52 5.28
C ILE A 231 3.14 -14.09 6.10
N LEU A 232 2.04 -13.74 5.42
CA LEU A 232 0.81 -13.28 6.06
C LEU A 232 -0.07 -14.47 6.45
N GLU A 233 -0.32 -14.60 7.76
CA GLU A 233 -1.33 -15.49 8.30
C GLU A 233 -2.63 -14.70 8.54
N VAL A 234 -3.52 -14.65 7.54
CA VAL A 234 -4.77 -13.85 7.56
C VAL A 234 -5.67 -14.21 8.73
N SER A 235 -5.63 -15.46 9.20
CA SER A 235 -6.39 -15.89 10.37
C SER A 235 -6.05 -15.07 11.62
N ASN A 236 -4.85 -14.51 11.73
CA ASN A 236 -4.45 -13.63 12.84
C ASN A 236 -5.18 -12.27 12.82
N LEU A 237 -5.59 -11.78 11.64
CA LEU A 237 -6.34 -10.53 11.51
C LEU A 237 -7.79 -10.67 12.01
N LEU A 238 -8.38 -11.87 11.88
CA LEU A 238 -9.72 -12.19 12.38
C LEU A 238 -9.83 -12.19 13.91
N VAL A 239 -8.73 -12.47 14.60
CA VAL A 239 -8.66 -12.47 16.07
C VAL A 239 -8.01 -11.20 16.63
N HIS A 240 -7.84 -10.18 15.78
CA HIS A 240 -7.24 -8.93 16.20
C HIS A 240 -8.12 -8.19 17.22
N PRO A 241 -7.56 -7.52 18.24
CA PRO A 241 -8.36 -6.82 19.26
C PRO A 241 -9.17 -5.64 18.70
N SER A 242 -8.75 -5.06 17.58
CA SER A 242 -9.50 -3.97 16.91
C SER A 242 -10.71 -4.51 16.15
N PRO A 243 -11.95 -4.09 16.49
CA PRO A 243 -13.16 -4.48 15.77
C PRO A 243 -13.12 -4.10 14.29
N VAL A 244 -12.50 -2.96 13.95
CA VAL A 244 -12.40 -2.47 12.56
C VAL A 244 -11.55 -3.41 11.70
N VAL A 245 -10.45 -3.92 12.25
CA VAL A 245 -9.60 -4.90 11.55
C VAL A 245 -10.38 -6.18 11.32
N LYS A 246 -11.01 -6.73 12.38
CA LYS A 246 -11.84 -7.94 12.27
C LYS A 246 -12.90 -7.78 11.19
N PHE A 247 -13.65 -6.67 11.22
CA PHE A 247 -14.72 -6.39 10.26
C PHE A 247 -14.19 -6.32 8.81
N ARG A 248 -13.16 -5.50 8.56
CA ARG A 248 -12.61 -5.36 7.19
C ARG A 248 -11.99 -6.66 6.68
N THR A 249 -11.41 -7.48 7.55
CA THR A 249 -10.92 -8.82 7.19
C THR A 249 -12.06 -9.77 6.85
N CYS A 250 -13.15 -9.77 7.62
CA CYS A 250 -14.34 -10.56 7.30
C CYS A 250 -14.93 -10.19 5.94
N GLU A 251 -15.08 -8.88 5.66
CA GLU A 251 -15.58 -8.42 4.37
C GLU A 251 -14.63 -8.83 3.24
N LEU A 252 -13.32 -8.73 3.46
CA LEU A 252 -12.32 -9.15 2.48
C LEU A 252 -12.45 -10.63 2.11
N ILE A 253 -12.59 -11.50 3.11
CA ILE A 253 -12.77 -12.95 2.88
C ILE A 253 -14.09 -13.23 2.15
N LYS A 254 -15.18 -12.56 2.51
CA LYS A 254 -16.48 -12.70 1.83
C LYS A 254 -16.40 -12.28 0.37
N GLN A 255 -15.78 -11.12 0.09
CA GLN A 255 -15.61 -10.63 -1.27
C GLN A 255 -14.72 -11.58 -2.09
N LEU A 256 -13.63 -12.07 -1.49
CA LEU A 256 -12.75 -13.05 -2.13
C LEU A 256 -13.47 -14.37 -2.40
N ALA A 257 -14.34 -14.81 -1.49
CA ALA A 257 -15.13 -16.00 -1.71
C ALA A 257 -16.15 -15.82 -2.85
N SER A 258 -16.69 -14.61 -2.99
CA SER A 258 -17.64 -14.28 -4.07
C SER A 258 -16.97 -14.24 -5.44
N SER A 259 -15.70 -13.82 -5.51
CA SER A 259 -14.94 -13.71 -6.77
C SER A 259 -14.11 -14.95 -7.11
N LYS A 260 -13.56 -15.64 -6.10
CA LYS A 260 -12.56 -16.71 -6.21
C LYS A 260 -12.86 -17.89 -5.27
N GLN A 261 -14.12 -18.31 -5.20
CA GLN A 261 -14.59 -19.38 -4.31
C GLN A 261 -13.70 -20.63 -4.31
N ASN A 262 -13.40 -21.18 -5.48
CA ASN A 262 -12.65 -22.44 -5.60
C ASN A 262 -11.22 -22.33 -5.04
N VAL A 263 -10.59 -21.16 -5.21
CA VAL A 263 -9.22 -20.94 -4.74
C VAL A 263 -9.19 -20.70 -3.23
N LEU A 264 -10.19 -19.98 -2.71
CA LEU A 264 -10.33 -19.83 -1.27
C LEU A 264 -10.54 -21.20 -0.62
N LEU A 265 -11.49 -22.01 -1.09
CA LEU A 265 -11.81 -23.31 -0.48
C LEU A 265 -10.63 -24.28 -0.47
N SER A 266 -9.78 -24.26 -1.49
CA SER A 266 -8.58 -25.10 -1.57
C SER A 266 -7.44 -24.65 -0.66
N ASN A 267 -7.41 -23.37 -0.26
CA ASN A 267 -6.34 -22.77 0.54
C ASN A 267 -6.76 -22.36 1.96
N VAL A 268 -8.02 -22.58 2.32
CA VAL A 268 -8.51 -22.34 3.68
C VAL A 268 -7.79 -23.29 4.65
N SER A 269 -7.04 -22.70 5.58
CA SER A 269 -6.37 -23.43 6.65
C SER A 269 -7.34 -23.81 7.76
N SER A 270 -7.05 -24.89 8.49
CA SER A 270 -7.85 -25.29 9.67
C SER A 270 -7.93 -24.19 10.72
N LYS A 271 -6.87 -23.39 10.86
CA LYS A 271 -6.82 -22.21 11.74
C LYS A 271 -7.77 -21.11 11.26
N LEU A 272 -7.83 -20.86 9.96
CA LEU A 272 -8.80 -19.92 9.38
C LEU A 272 -10.23 -20.38 9.65
N GLU A 273 -10.54 -21.67 9.44
CA GLU A 273 -11.86 -22.24 9.74
C GLU A 273 -12.23 -22.10 11.23
N GLN A 274 -11.31 -22.42 12.13
CA GLN A 274 -11.51 -22.28 13.58
C GLN A 274 -11.79 -20.82 13.98
N ASN A 275 -11.01 -19.88 13.46
CA ASN A 275 -11.18 -18.47 13.78
C ASN A 275 -12.50 -17.92 13.22
N LEU A 276 -12.89 -18.29 12.00
CA LEU A 276 -14.19 -17.95 11.43
C LEU A 276 -15.35 -18.53 12.27
N ASN A 277 -15.24 -19.78 12.72
CA ASN A 277 -16.25 -20.40 13.57
C ASN A 277 -16.35 -19.71 14.94
N SER A 278 -15.23 -19.32 15.54
CA SER A 278 -15.24 -18.59 16.82
C SER A 278 -15.93 -17.23 16.74
N LEU A 279 -15.86 -16.56 15.58
CA LEU A 279 -16.52 -15.28 15.34
C LEU A 279 -18.05 -15.40 15.30
N LEU A 280 -18.61 -16.59 15.06
CA LEU A 280 -20.06 -16.86 15.15
C LEU A 280 -20.62 -16.68 16.57
N HIS A 281 -19.75 -16.74 17.57
CA HIS A 281 -20.12 -16.68 18.99
C HIS A 281 -19.73 -15.35 19.65
N ASP A 282 -19.16 -14.40 18.88
CA ASP A 282 -18.76 -13.08 19.37
C ASP A 282 -20.01 -12.17 19.54
N SER A 283 -20.19 -11.60 20.72
CA SER A 283 -21.35 -10.77 21.09
C SER A 283 -21.36 -9.37 20.46
N SER A 284 -20.31 -8.96 19.74
CA SER A 284 -20.27 -7.69 18.98
C SER A 284 -21.05 -7.71 17.65
N ALA A 285 -21.81 -8.79 17.41
CA ALA A 285 -22.21 -9.31 16.10
C ALA A 285 -23.42 -8.68 15.36
N SER A 286 -23.83 -7.43 15.59
CA SER A 286 -24.99 -6.90 14.85
C SER A 286 -24.72 -6.68 13.35
N VAL A 287 -23.45 -6.52 12.95
CA VAL A 287 -23.02 -6.35 11.54
C VAL A 287 -22.46 -7.66 10.95
N HIS A 288 -22.49 -8.75 11.72
CA HIS A 288 -21.68 -9.95 11.44
C HIS A 288 -22.49 -11.09 10.81
N MET A 289 -23.81 -11.12 10.97
CA MET A 289 -24.63 -12.26 10.56
C MET A 289 -24.58 -12.56 9.06
N ASP A 290 -24.62 -11.54 8.19
CA ASP A 290 -24.65 -11.76 6.74
C ASP A 290 -23.32 -12.31 6.19
N VAL A 291 -22.20 -11.77 6.70
CA VAL A 291 -20.86 -12.25 6.35
C VAL A 291 -20.66 -13.67 6.85
N LEU A 292 -21.00 -13.91 8.12
CA LEU A 292 -20.88 -15.23 8.73
C LEU A 292 -21.82 -16.27 8.11
N GLN A 293 -23.02 -15.87 7.69
CA GLN A 293 -23.96 -16.75 6.99
C GLN A 293 -23.47 -17.08 5.57
N HIS A 294 -22.87 -16.12 4.87
CA HIS A 294 -22.25 -16.37 3.57
C HIS A 294 -21.06 -17.33 3.71
N LEU A 295 -20.19 -17.12 4.71
CA LEU A 295 -19.08 -18.02 5.03
C LEU A 295 -19.55 -19.41 5.46
N LYS A 296 -20.69 -19.52 6.17
CA LYS A 296 -21.31 -20.82 6.49
C LYS A 296 -21.75 -21.58 5.25
N LYS A 297 -22.31 -20.91 4.24
CA LYS A 297 -22.68 -21.54 2.96
C LYS A 297 -21.45 -22.09 2.23
N LEU A 298 -20.34 -21.36 2.30
CA LEU A 298 -19.06 -21.76 1.70
C LEU A 298 -18.42 -22.97 2.41
N ALA A 299 -18.54 -23.05 3.74
CA ALA A 299 -18.06 -24.21 4.50
C ALA A 299 -18.86 -25.49 4.20
N ILE A 300 -20.18 -25.38 4.04
CA ILE A 300 -21.06 -26.53 3.72
C ILE A 300 -20.77 -27.08 2.32
N THR A 301 -20.37 -26.24 1.36
CA THR A 301 -20.07 -26.67 -0.02
C THR A 301 -18.75 -27.44 -0.16
N LYS A 302 -17.93 -27.53 0.89
CA LYS A 302 -16.69 -28.33 0.91
C LYS A 302 -16.92 -29.77 1.40
N GLU A 303 -18.06 -30.04 2.02
CA GLU A 303 -18.42 -31.37 2.58
C GLU A 303 -19.30 -32.22 1.63
N GLU A 304 -19.72 -31.67 0.48
CA GLU A 304 -20.43 -32.38 -0.61
C GLU A 304 -19.48 -32.71 -1.77
#